data_AF-A0A814C3Q3-F1
#
_entry.id   AF-A0A814C3Q3-F1
#
_cell.length_a   1.000
_cell.length_b   1.000
_cell.length_c   1.000
_cell.angle_alpha   90.00
_cell.angle_beta   90.00
_cell.angle_gamma   90.00
#
_symmetry.space_group_name_H-M   'P 1'
#
loop_
_entity.id
_entity.type
_entity.pdbx_description
1 polymer ?
#
loop_
_entity_poly.entity_id
_entity_poly.type
_entity_poly.pdbx_seq_one_letter_code
_entity_poly.pdbx_strand_id
1 'polypeptide(L)'
;MIKSMLGISHRCTLLHALNIEPTKMRINNARIDFFMRLMDNEYTKYVILENKQTIFDEICKMVDVNIDDPAEIIIEACKIEKVILKEELKLVKCNNNYVKIIKNIFDSKDKTSIPKQLYDVLKF
;
A
#
# COMPACT_ATOMS: atom_id res chain seq x y z
N MET A 1 -10.86 -5.26 -11.92
CA MET A 1 -11.95 -4.53 -12.57
C MET A 1 -12.70 -3.63 -11.55
N ILE A 2 -11.99 -2.86 -10.72
CA ILE A 2 -12.36 -2.03 -9.54
C ILE A 2 -11.97 -2.54 -8.13
N LYS A 3 -12.49 -3.61 -7.50
CA LYS A 3 -11.83 -4.22 -6.30
C LYS A 3 -12.18 -5.69 -6.04
N SER A 4 -13.40 -6.12 -6.33
CA SER A 4 -13.78 -7.55 -6.34
C SER A 4 -14.37 -7.99 -7.68
N MET A 5 -14.72 -7.03 -8.54
CA MET A 5 -14.40 -7.17 -9.95
C MET A 5 -12.86 -7.27 -10.15
N LEU A 6 -12.01 -6.64 -9.31
CA LEU A 6 -10.57 -7.01 -9.20
C LEU A 6 -10.34 -8.30 -8.38
N GLY A 7 -11.41 -8.96 -7.90
CA GLY A 7 -11.32 -10.10 -7.02
C GLY A 7 -10.18 -10.00 -6.01
N ILE A 8 -10.06 -8.93 -5.21
CA ILE A 8 -9.08 -8.80 -4.11
C ILE A 8 -9.46 -9.80 -3.01
N SER A 9 -9.39 -11.08 -3.34
CA SER A 9 -8.43 -11.95 -2.71
C SER A 9 -7.11 -11.72 -3.45
N HIS A 10 -5.96 -11.70 -2.80
CA HIS A 10 -4.86 -12.49 -3.31
C HIS A 10 -3.75 -12.62 -2.28
N ARG A 11 -3.45 -13.89 -2.02
CA ARG A 11 -2.25 -14.51 -1.45
C ARG A 11 -1.54 -13.68 -0.37
N CYS A 12 -1.62 -14.21 0.85
CA CYS A 12 -0.66 -13.90 1.90
C CYS A 12 0.76 -14.11 1.35
N THR A 13 1.49 -13.02 1.12
CA THR A 13 2.89 -13.07 0.68
C THR A 13 3.79 -13.25 1.91
N LEU A 14 5.03 -13.71 1.70
CA LEU A 14 6.01 -13.84 2.77
C LEU A 14 6.23 -12.52 3.53
N LEU A 15 6.06 -11.38 2.87
CA LEU A 15 6.10 -10.05 3.48
C LEU A 15 5.01 -9.87 4.55
N HIS A 16 3.79 -10.35 4.29
CA HIS A 16 2.71 -10.37 5.28
C HIS A 16 3.08 -11.27 6.46
N ALA A 17 3.72 -12.41 6.19
CA ALA A 17 4.15 -13.34 7.23
C ALA A 17 5.19 -12.74 8.18
N LEU A 18 6.11 -11.94 7.64
CA LEU A 18 7.19 -11.29 8.37
C LEU A 18 6.80 -9.95 9.01
N ASN A 19 5.53 -9.52 8.86
CA ASN A 19 5.06 -8.21 9.29
C ASN A 19 5.91 -7.05 8.71
N ILE A 20 6.48 -7.25 7.52
CA ILE A 20 7.27 -6.24 6.82
C ILE A 20 6.29 -5.41 6.01
N GLU A 21 6.00 -4.21 6.51
CA GLU A 21 5.24 -3.22 5.75
C GLU A 21 6.12 -2.70 4.60
N PRO A 22 5.69 -2.80 3.33
CA PRO A 22 6.51 -2.31 2.23
C PRO A 22 6.75 -0.81 2.36
N THR A 23 8.02 -0.41 2.44
CA THR A 23 8.43 1.01 2.59
C THR A 23 7.79 1.90 1.52
N LYS A 24 7.66 1.38 0.29
CA LYS A 24 7.00 2.08 -0.82
C LYS A 24 5.53 2.38 -0.53
N MET A 25 4.78 1.45 0.08
CA MET A 25 3.37 1.68 0.44
C MET A 25 3.23 2.76 1.52
N ARG A 26 4.11 2.76 2.53
CA ARG A 26 4.13 3.83 3.56
C ARG A 26 4.43 5.19 2.95
N ILE A 27 5.46 5.27 2.11
CA ILE A 27 5.83 6.50 1.43
C ILE A 27 4.67 6.98 0.55
N ASN A 28 4.04 6.07 -0.18
CA ASN A 28 2.92 6.41 -1.06
C ASN A 28 1.73 6.95 -0.27
N ASN A 29 1.36 6.29 0.83
CA ASN A 29 0.28 6.75 1.69
C ASN A 29 0.59 8.13 2.31
N ALA A 30 1.84 8.36 2.75
CA ALA A 30 2.26 9.65 3.29
C ALA A 30 2.20 10.78 2.24
N ARG A 31 2.55 10.49 0.99
CA ARG A 31 2.46 11.44 -0.14
C ARG A 31 1.01 11.79 -0.45
N ILE A 32 0.12 10.80 -0.53
CA ILE A 32 -1.31 11.02 -0.75
C ILE A 32 -1.91 11.84 0.41
N ASP A 33 -1.54 11.53 1.66
CA ASP A 33 -1.99 12.28 2.84
C ASP A 33 -1.47 13.73 2.87
N PHE A 34 -0.26 13.96 2.38
CA PHE A 34 0.27 15.31 2.22
C PHE A 34 -0.48 16.07 1.12
N PHE A 35 -0.67 15.46 -0.05
CA PHE A 35 -1.40 16.06 -1.16
C PHE A 35 -2.84 16.45 -0.76
N MET A 36 -3.59 15.54 -0.14
CA MET A 36 -4.97 15.87 0.26
C MET A 36 -5.02 17.02 1.27
N ARG A 37 -4.09 17.08 2.23
CA ARG A 37 -4.00 18.22 3.17
C ARG A 37 -3.73 19.54 2.47
N LEU A 38 -2.91 19.53 1.42
CA LEU A 38 -2.64 20.72 0.62
C LEU A 38 -3.86 21.15 -0.21
N MET A 39 -4.65 20.19 -0.70
CA MET A 39 -5.87 20.47 -1.46
C MET A 39 -7.05 20.91 -0.58
N ASP A 40 -7.06 20.52 0.71
CA ASP A 40 -8.08 20.93 1.68
C ASP A 40 -7.87 22.36 2.20
N ASN A 41 -6.64 22.88 2.16
CA ASN A 41 -6.33 24.25 2.59
C ASN A 41 -6.47 25.23 1.42
N GLU A 42 -7.29 26.27 1.58
CA GLU A 42 -7.64 27.22 0.51
C GLU A 42 -6.41 27.91 -0.11
N TYR A 43 -5.45 28.32 0.71
CA TYR A 43 -4.25 29.02 0.23
C TYR A 43 -3.31 28.10 -0.54
N THR A 44 -3.03 26.91 0.01
CA THR A 44 -2.14 25.95 -0.66
C THR A 44 -2.77 25.33 -1.89
N LYS A 45 -4.10 25.13 -1.88
CA LYS A 45 -4.87 24.66 -3.03
C LYS A 45 -4.67 25.58 -4.22
N TYR A 46 -4.82 26.90 -4.02
CA TYR A 46 -4.64 27.89 -5.07
C TYR A 46 -3.23 27.82 -5.67
N VAL A 47 -2.19 27.88 -4.82
CA VAL A 47 -0.78 27.86 -5.23
C VAL A 47 -0.43 26.60 -6.05
N ILE A 48 -0.98 25.45 -5.65
CA ILE A 48 -0.71 24.17 -6.32
C ILE A 48 -1.45 24.05 -7.64
N LEU A 49 -2.70 24.52 -7.72
CA LEU A 49 -3.46 24.53 -8.95
C LEU A 49 -2.85 25.46 -10.01
N GLU A 50 -2.19 26.54 -9.59
CA GLU A 50 -1.40 27.38 -10.50
C GLU A 50 -0.06 26.74 -10.90
N ASN A 51 0.55 25.92 -10.04
CA ASN A 51 1.85 25.29 -10.25
C ASN A 51 1.76 23.76 -10.38
N LYS A 52 0.94 23.28 -11.34
CA LYS A 52 0.60 21.85 -11.52
C LYS A 52 1.77 20.89 -11.78
N GLN A 53 2.98 21.36 -12.07
CA GLN A 53 3.96 20.55 -12.79
C GLN A 53 4.79 19.55 -11.97
N THR A 54 4.75 19.54 -10.63
CA THR A 54 5.62 18.63 -9.86
C THR A 54 4.85 17.69 -8.96
N ILE A 55 4.21 18.21 -7.90
CA ILE A 55 3.48 17.39 -6.93
C ILE A 55 2.28 16.69 -7.60
N PHE A 56 1.60 17.39 -8.51
CA PHE A 56 0.44 16.86 -9.23
C PHE A 56 0.82 15.70 -10.15
N ASP A 57 1.93 15.82 -10.89
CA ASP A 57 2.43 14.78 -11.80
C ASP A 57 2.79 13.49 -11.06
N GLU A 58 3.47 13.59 -9.92
CA GLU A 58 3.80 12.42 -9.10
C GLU A 58 2.54 11.74 -8.56
N ILE A 59 1.56 12.52 -8.09
CA ILE A 59 0.31 11.99 -7.56
C ILE A 59 -0.54 11.36 -8.67
N CYS A 60 -0.64 11.99 -9.83
CA CYS A 60 -1.39 11.47 -10.98
C CYS A 60 -0.83 10.13 -11.45
N LYS A 61 0.49 9.98 -11.52
CA LYS A 61 1.16 8.70 -11.80
C LYS A 61 0.91 7.64 -10.73
N MET A 62 0.74 8.03 -9.47
CA MET A 62 0.50 7.10 -8.36
C MET A 62 -0.94 6.58 -8.34
N VAL A 63 -1.92 7.40 -8.70
CA VAL A 63 -3.35 7.04 -8.66
C VAL A 63 -3.92 6.72 -10.05
N ASP A 64 -3.05 6.65 -11.07
CA ASP A 64 -3.37 6.28 -12.45
C ASP A 64 -4.44 7.17 -13.10
N VAL A 65 -4.23 8.48 -13.04
CA VAL A 65 -5.08 9.53 -13.65
C VAL A 65 -4.25 10.51 -14.47
N ASN A 66 -4.89 11.28 -15.35
CA ASN A 66 -4.19 12.29 -16.15
C ASN A 66 -4.01 13.58 -15.36
N ILE A 67 -2.88 14.27 -15.56
CA ILE A 67 -2.61 15.57 -14.93
C ILE A 67 -3.60 16.66 -15.35
N ASP A 68 -4.18 16.52 -16.54
CA ASP A 68 -5.17 17.46 -17.08
C ASP A 68 -6.59 17.21 -16.55
N ASP A 69 -6.81 16.13 -15.79
CA ASP A 69 -8.10 15.84 -15.20
C ASP A 69 -8.48 16.94 -14.17
N PRO A 70 -9.79 17.21 -13.99
CA PRO A 70 -10.28 18.09 -12.94
C PRO A 70 -9.73 17.68 -11.57
N ALA A 71 -9.40 18.68 -10.75
CA ALA A 71 -8.81 18.46 -9.43
C ALA A 71 -9.70 17.58 -8.54
N GLU A 72 -11.02 17.66 -8.69
CA GLU A 72 -11.98 16.81 -7.99
C GLU A 72 -11.79 15.32 -8.32
N ILE A 73 -11.52 14.97 -9.59
CA ILE A 73 -11.30 13.59 -10.02
C ILE A 73 -10.01 13.04 -9.40
N ILE A 74 -8.95 13.84 -9.39
CA ILE A 74 -7.66 13.45 -8.82
C ILE A 74 -7.78 13.26 -7.30
N ILE A 75 -8.52 14.13 -6.61
CA ILE A 75 -8.82 14.00 -5.18
C ILE A 75 -9.64 12.73 -4.90
N GLU A 76 -10.61 12.41 -5.75
CA GLU A 76 -11.42 11.20 -5.59
C GLU A 76 -10.60 9.93 -5.83
N ALA A 77 -9.73 9.91 -6.84
CA ALA A 77 -8.77 8.83 -7.07
C ALA A 77 -7.82 8.65 -5.87
N CYS A 78 -7.31 9.74 -5.29
CA CYS A 78 -6.52 9.70 -4.06
C CYS A 78 -7.28 9.06 -2.88
N LYS A 79 -8.57 9.36 -2.72
CA LYS A 79 -9.42 8.74 -1.68
C LYS A 79 -9.58 7.24 -1.91
N ILE A 80 -9.80 6.82 -3.16
CA ILE A 80 -9.92 5.40 -3.54
C ILE A 80 -8.61 4.64 -3.25
N GLU A 81 -7.48 5.21 -3.66
CA GLU A 81 -6.14 4.63 -3.42
C GLU A 81 -5.85 4.48 -1.93
N LYS A 82 -6.20 5.48 -1.12
CA LYS A 82 -6.07 5.39 0.34
C LYS A 82 -6.90 4.25 0.93
N VAL A 83 -8.08 3.96 0.37
CA VAL A 83 -8.89 2.80 0.77
C VAL A 83 -8.24 1.50 0.27
N ILE A 84 -7.58 1.47 -0.90
CA ILE A 84 -6.80 0.30 -1.37
C ILE A 84 -5.70 -0.02 -0.36
N LEU A 85 -4.84 0.95 -0.10
CA LEU A 85 -3.69 0.81 0.79
C LEU A 85 -4.11 0.38 2.19
N LYS A 86 -5.19 0.96 2.74
CA LYS A 86 -5.70 0.56 4.06
C LYS A 86 -6.18 -0.88 4.11
N GLU A 87 -6.87 -1.36 3.08
CA GLU A 87 -7.32 -2.75 3.03
C GLU A 87 -6.15 -3.72 2.85
N GLU A 88 -5.15 -3.39 2.04
CA GLU A 88 -3.93 -4.19 1.90
C GLU A 88 -3.14 -4.26 3.23
N LEU A 89 -3.02 -3.14 3.94
CA LEU A 89 -2.40 -3.10 5.27
C LEU A 89 -3.19 -3.88 6.33
N LYS A 90 -4.52 -4.00 6.19
CA LYS A 90 -5.32 -4.88 7.04
C LYS A 90 -5.12 -6.35 6.69
N LEU A 91 -4.98 -6.69 5.40
CA LEU A 91 -4.69 -8.05 4.96
C LEU A 91 -3.33 -8.55 5.45
N VAL A 92 -2.34 -7.67 5.60
CA VAL A 92 -1.04 -7.97 6.28
C VAL A 92 -1.28 -8.51 7.70
N LYS A 93 -2.36 -8.06 8.37
CA LYS A 93 -2.70 -8.43 9.75
C LYS A 93 -3.67 -9.60 9.85
N CYS A 94 -4.17 -10.14 8.74
CA CYS A 94 -5.05 -11.30 8.76
C CYS A 94 -4.29 -12.54 9.26
N ASN A 95 -4.83 -13.17 10.31
CA ASN A 95 -4.33 -14.40 10.95
C ASN A 95 -4.40 -15.61 10.01
N ASN A 96 -3.50 -15.67 9.03
CA ASN A 96 -3.31 -16.86 8.23
C ASN A 96 -2.48 -17.88 9.02
N ASN A 97 -2.92 -19.14 9.08
CA ASN A 97 -2.17 -20.21 9.74
C ASN A 97 -0.75 -20.35 9.17
N TYR A 98 -0.54 -20.12 7.87
CA TYR A 98 0.78 -20.10 7.27
C TYR A 98 1.68 -18.98 7.81
N VAL A 99 1.11 -17.80 8.04
CA VAL A 99 1.83 -16.67 8.65
C VAL A 99 2.24 -16.99 10.08
N LYS A 100 1.36 -17.65 10.86
CA LYS A 100 1.71 -18.10 12.22
C LYS A 100 2.84 -19.13 12.20
N ILE A 101 2.79 -20.09 11.29
CA ILE A 101 3.85 -21.12 11.15
C ILE A 101 5.19 -20.45 10.83
N ILE A 102 5.22 -19.52 9.88
CA ILE A 102 6.44 -18.80 9.51
C ILE A 102 6.96 -17.96 10.69
N LYS A 103 6.09 -17.24 11.42
CA LYS A 103 6.48 -16.49 12.62
C LYS A 103 7.11 -17.41 13.68
N ASN A 104 6.49 -18.56 13.95
CA ASN A 104 7.01 -19.53 14.90
C ASN A 104 8.39 -20.08 14.51
N ILE A 105 8.69 -20.20 13.21
CA ILE A 105 10.02 -20.59 12.71
C ILE A 105 11.05 -19.52 13.03
N PHE A 106 10.74 -18.24 12.79
CA PHE A 106 11.65 -17.14 13.10
C PHE A 106 11.81 -16.88 14.60
N ASP A 107 10.78 -17.18 15.39
CA ASP A 107 10.82 -17.12 16.85
C ASP A 107 11.57 -18.31 17.48
N SER A 108 11.94 -19.32 16.68
CA SER A 108 12.74 -20.44 17.17
C SER A 108 14.15 -19.97 17.56
N LYS A 109 14.65 -20.49 18.69
CA LYS A 109 15.98 -20.13 19.20
C LYS A 109 17.13 -20.66 18.34
N ASP A 110 16.85 -21.66 17.51
CA ASP A 110 17.84 -22.29 16.64
C ASP A 110 17.82 -21.67 15.23
N LYS A 111 18.64 -20.63 15.05
CA LYS A 111 18.74 -19.92 13.77
C LYS A 111 19.29 -20.78 12.63
N THR A 112 19.96 -21.89 12.93
CA THR A 112 20.58 -22.74 11.91
C THR A 112 19.56 -23.62 11.17
N SER A 113 18.44 -23.94 11.82
CA SER A 113 17.37 -24.76 11.24
C SER A 113 16.30 -23.95 10.51
N ILE A 114 16.28 -22.62 10.65
CA ILE A 114 15.33 -21.71 9.98
C ILE A 114 15.26 -21.94 8.45
N PRO A 115 16.36 -22.02 7.69
CA PRO A 115 16.28 -22.21 6.23
C PRO A 115 15.60 -23.53 5.85
N LYS A 116 15.86 -24.60 6.60
CA LYS A 116 15.26 -25.92 6.37
C LYS A 116 13.77 -25.92 6.70
N GLN A 117 13.39 -25.33 7.83
CA GLN A 117 12.00 -25.21 8.25
C GLN A 117 11.18 -24.35 7.27
N LEU A 118 11.75 -23.24 6.77
CA LEU A 118 11.13 -22.44 5.72
C LEU A 118 10.96 -23.24 4.42
N TYR A 119 11.98 -23.99 4.01
CA TYR A 119 11.92 -24.82 2.81
C TYR A 119 10.81 -25.89 2.91
N ASP A 120 10.68 -26.55 4.06
CA ASP A 120 9.64 -27.57 4.26
C ASP A 120 8.22 -26.99 4.31
N VAL A 121 8.05 -25.74 4.74
CA VAL A 121 6.76 -25.03 4.69
C VAL A 121 6.43 -24.51 3.28
N LEU A 122 7.45 -24.18 2.47
CA LEU A 122 7.31 -23.62 1.13
C LEU A 122 7.28 -24.66 0.00
N LYS A 123 7.48 -25.96 0.29
CA LYS A 123 7.36 -27.03 -0.70
C LYS A 123 5.91 -27.11 -1.22
N PHE A 124 5.78 -26.79 -2.51
CA PHE A 124 4.61 -27.06 -3.37
C PHE A 124 4.52 -28.55 -3.69
#